data_AF-A0A3Q3KKJ3-F1
#
_entry.id   AF-A0A3Q3KKJ3-F1
#
_cell.length_a   1.000
_cell.length_b   1.000
_cell.length_c   1.000
_cell.angle_alpha   90.00
_cell.angle_beta   90.00
_cell.angle_gamma   90.00
#
_symmetry.space_group_name_H-M   'P 1'
#
loop_
_entity.id
_entity.type
_entity.pdbx_description
1 polymer ?
#
loop_
_entity_poly.entity_id
_entity_poly.type
_entity_poly.pdbx_seq_one_letter_code
_entity_poly.pdbx_strand_id
1 'polypeptide(L)'
;MWHSATQWKYSYVFLFFFLFLLFSSHSPHLLLSMQPPMRPLCLHLCIVTTSQYLFRGYGELSEPQLWPVGMVLEGSSEALCPPPSLELRPSCNKSQPSPPLSSSSQAHDGLFPEDKEPVKYGELIVLGHNGSLANGDKGRRRSRLALYKRPKANGVKPDVIHNVSTPLVSKALSNKSQHSISYTLSRSHSVIVEYTHDTNTDMFQIGRSTESMIDFVVTDTANSGSGQGGGVAGEGGGGGQSAQSTISRYACRIMCERSAPYTARIYAAGFDSSKNIFLGERAAKWRTSDGLMDGLTTNGVLVMHPAGEFVSEPAPGVWREISVCGNVFALRETRSAQQRGKLVENESNTLQDGSLIDLCGATLLWRTPAGLRHTPTLKQLESLRQELNAARPQCPVGFNTLAFPSLAQREIVDKKQPWVYVNCGHVHGYHNWGYRKEKGPAGPGGTAPASTGERECPMCRRVGPYVPLWLGCEGGLYLDAGPPTHAFCPCGHVCSEKTVVGWSQIPLPHGTHAFHAACPFCGTWLTGEQGHIKLIFQGPVD
;
A
#
# COMPACT_ATOMS: atom_id res chain seq x y z
N MET A 1 40.10 -32.75 -59.51
CA MET A 1 38.98 -33.74 -59.49
C MET A 1 37.66 -32.98 -59.53
N TRP A 2 36.56 -33.69 -59.83
CA TRP A 2 35.14 -33.30 -59.94
C TRP A 2 34.69 -32.03 -59.16
N HIS A 3 33.94 -31.10 -59.79
CA HIS A 3 32.46 -31.01 -59.92
C HIS A 3 31.72 -30.86 -58.56
N SER A 4 30.66 -30.05 -58.37
CA SER A 4 29.72 -29.30 -59.26
C SER A 4 29.16 -28.09 -58.45
N ALA A 5 28.72 -26.90 -58.92
CA ALA A 5 27.66 -26.53 -59.90
C ALA A 5 26.28 -27.20 -59.61
N THR A 6 25.10 -26.55 -59.61
CA THR A 6 24.61 -25.18 -59.95
C THR A 6 23.20 -25.03 -59.31
N GLN A 7 22.78 -23.92 -58.69
CA GLN A 7 22.16 -22.67 -59.24
C GLN A 7 20.69 -22.80 -59.75
N TRP A 8 19.94 -21.67 -59.66
CA TRP A 8 18.59 -21.36 -60.23
C TRP A 8 17.39 -21.63 -59.31
N LYS A 9 16.22 -20.92 -59.33
CA LYS A 9 15.63 -19.72 -60.03
C LYS A 9 14.41 -19.23 -59.18
N TYR A 10 13.71 -18.09 -59.31
CA TYR A 10 13.69 -16.82 -60.09
C TYR A 10 12.91 -15.81 -59.20
N SER A 11 13.37 -14.58 -58.88
CA SER A 11 13.21 -13.28 -59.60
C SER A 11 12.00 -12.39 -59.20
N TYR A 12 12.15 -11.08 -59.46
CA TYR A 12 11.23 -9.93 -59.26
C TYR A 12 11.03 -9.46 -57.80
N VAL A 13 11.52 -8.30 -57.31
CA VAL A 13 11.81 -6.94 -57.83
C VAL A 13 10.60 -5.99 -57.85
N PHE A 14 10.51 -5.04 -56.90
CA PHE A 14 10.67 -3.60 -57.18
C PHE A 14 10.91 -2.76 -55.90
N LEU A 15 11.39 -1.53 -56.08
CA LEU A 15 11.89 -0.61 -55.05
C LEU A 15 11.38 0.82 -55.33
N PHE A 16 10.65 1.47 -54.40
CA PHE A 16 10.34 2.93 -54.39
C PHE A 16 9.89 3.36 -52.97
N PHE A 17 10.24 4.53 -52.42
CA PHE A 17 11.36 5.47 -52.66
C PHE A 17 11.58 6.35 -51.41
N PHE A 18 12.59 7.21 -51.39
CA PHE A 18 12.99 8.07 -50.25
C PHE A 18 12.74 9.57 -50.51
N LEU A 19 12.87 10.40 -49.46
CA LEU A 19 12.77 11.88 -49.40
C LEU A 19 11.38 12.53 -49.66
N PHE A 20 10.99 13.41 -48.73
CA PHE A 20 10.93 14.86 -49.02
C PHE A 20 11.07 15.68 -47.73
N LEU A 21 11.79 16.80 -47.79
CA LEU A 21 11.96 17.77 -46.71
C LEU A 21 12.24 19.16 -47.34
N LEU A 22 11.97 20.23 -46.58
CA LEU A 22 12.16 21.65 -46.96
C LEU A 22 11.28 22.20 -48.10
N PHE A 23 10.28 23.00 -47.74
CA PHE A 23 10.12 24.38 -48.20
C PHE A 23 9.38 25.19 -47.12
N SER A 24 9.29 26.52 -47.24
CA SER A 24 9.05 27.42 -46.09
C SER A 24 8.07 28.57 -46.36
N SER A 25 7.45 29.03 -45.26
CA SER A 25 6.79 30.33 -45.05
C SER A 25 5.33 30.56 -45.48
N HIS A 26 4.73 31.57 -44.84
CA HIS A 26 3.44 32.24 -45.04
C HIS A 26 2.14 31.60 -44.48
N SER A 27 1.29 32.49 -43.94
CA SER A 27 0.00 32.32 -43.24
C SER A 27 -0.92 33.49 -43.66
N PRO A 28 -2.17 33.68 -43.18
CA PRO A 28 -3.14 32.76 -42.53
C PRO A 28 -4.57 32.83 -43.16
N HIS A 29 -5.58 32.20 -42.52
CA HIS A 29 -7.03 32.19 -42.83
C HIS A 29 -7.43 31.37 -44.09
N LEU A 30 -8.56 30.63 -44.15
CA LEU A 30 -9.91 30.87 -43.62
C LEU A 30 -10.66 29.57 -43.15
N LEU A 31 -11.61 29.77 -42.22
CA LEU A 31 -12.82 29.03 -41.81
C LEU A 31 -13.30 27.65 -42.39
N LEU A 32 -14.11 26.99 -41.53
CA LEU A 32 -15.26 26.07 -41.79
C LEU A 32 -15.07 24.54 -41.98
N SER A 33 -15.35 23.83 -40.87
CA SER A 33 -16.27 22.67 -40.73
C SER A 33 -16.30 21.53 -41.76
N MET A 34 -15.97 20.30 -41.31
CA MET A 34 -16.84 19.11 -41.45
C MET A 34 -16.39 17.95 -40.52
N GLN A 35 -17.13 16.83 -40.52
CA GLN A 35 -17.07 15.73 -39.53
C GLN A 35 -15.81 14.83 -39.60
N PRO A 36 -15.45 14.11 -38.50
CA PRO A 36 -14.25 13.27 -38.43
C PRO A 36 -14.41 11.87 -39.07
N PRO A 37 -13.33 11.27 -39.60
CA PRO A 37 -13.32 9.90 -40.10
C PRO A 37 -13.17 8.85 -38.98
N MET A 38 -13.55 7.59 -39.28
CA MET A 38 -13.46 6.47 -38.35
C MET A 38 -12.02 6.09 -37.98
N ARG A 39 -11.81 5.64 -36.73
CA ARG A 39 -10.56 5.00 -36.29
C ARG A 39 -10.54 3.51 -36.72
N PRO A 40 -9.40 2.95 -37.15
CA PRO A 40 -9.29 1.55 -37.55
C PRO A 40 -9.29 0.60 -36.35
N LEU A 41 -9.76 -0.63 -36.56
CA LEU A 41 -9.57 -1.74 -35.61
C LEU A 41 -8.11 -2.19 -35.64
N CYS A 42 -7.38 -2.06 -34.52
CA CYS A 42 -6.15 -2.80 -34.31
C CYS A 42 -6.47 -4.19 -33.72
N LEU A 43 -6.42 -5.23 -34.55
CA LEU A 43 -6.36 -6.61 -34.06
C LEU A 43 -5.11 -6.79 -33.19
N HIS A 44 -5.28 -7.13 -31.91
CA HIS A 44 -4.18 -7.64 -31.08
C HIS A 44 -4.03 -9.14 -31.31
N LEU A 45 -3.02 -9.50 -32.11
CA LEU A 45 -2.63 -10.90 -32.34
C LEU A 45 -1.73 -11.37 -31.18
N CYS A 46 -2.33 -11.99 -30.16
CA CYS A 46 -1.58 -12.57 -29.03
C CYS A 46 -0.73 -13.77 -29.48
N ILE A 47 0.55 -13.54 -29.77
CA ILE A 47 1.53 -14.61 -29.97
C ILE A 47 1.97 -15.14 -28.60
N VAL A 48 1.46 -16.31 -28.22
CA VAL A 48 1.87 -17.01 -26.99
C VAL A 48 3.17 -17.77 -27.23
N THR A 49 4.31 -17.18 -26.83
CA THR A 49 5.61 -17.86 -26.87
C THR A 49 5.84 -18.69 -25.59
N THR A 50 5.36 -19.93 -25.60
CA THR A 50 5.60 -20.88 -24.50
C THR A 50 7.08 -21.31 -24.47
N SER A 51 7.87 -20.79 -23.53
CA SER A 51 9.28 -21.18 -23.35
C SER A 51 9.45 -21.99 -22.06
N GLN A 52 9.36 -23.32 -22.18
CA GLN A 52 9.68 -24.25 -21.09
C GLN A 52 11.21 -24.40 -20.98
N TYR A 53 11.79 -23.96 -19.86
CA TYR A 53 13.20 -24.27 -19.55
C TYR A 53 13.31 -25.52 -18.68
N LEU A 54 13.85 -26.58 -19.28
CA LEU A 54 14.32 -27.77 -18.58
C LEU A 54 15.54 -27.41 -17.72
N PHE A 55 15.46 -27.64 -16.40
CA PHE A 55 16.65 -27.83 -15.58
C PHE A 55 16.75 -29.29 -15.14
N ARG A 56 17.68 -30.01 -15.78
CA ARG A 56 18.02 -31.39 -15.48
C ARG A 56 19.07 -31.41 -14.39
N GLY A 57 18.75 -31.98 -13.23
CA GLY A 57 19.67 -31.99 -12.08
C GLY A 57 20.95 -32.79 -12.37
N TYR A 58 22.08 -32.22 -11.99
CA TYR A 58 23.31 -32.95 -11.65
C TYR A 58 23.55 -32.72 -10.16
N GLY A 59 23.77 -33.80 -9.41
CA GLY A 59 24.14 -33.74 -8.00
C GLY A 59 25.61 -34.07 -7.83
N GLU A 60 26.29 -33.33 -6.96
CA GLU A 60 27.60 -33.69 -6.42
C GLU A 60 27.46 -34.05 -4.93
N LEU A 61 28.35 -34.90 -4.44
CA LEU A 61 28.23 -35.51 -3.11
C LEU A 61 28.86 -34.63 -2.01
N SER A 62 28.26 -34.68 -0.82
CA SER A 62 28.88 -34.21 0.42
C SER A 62 28.55 -35.19 1.54
N GLU A 63 29.58 -35.76 2.18
CA GLU A 63 29.42 -36.75 3.25
C GLU A 63 28.96 -36.10 4.59
N PRO A 64 28.26 -36.85 5.46
CA PRO A 64 27.80 -36.33 6.75
C PRO A 64 28.89 -36.37 7.83
N GLN A 65 29.04 -35.29 8.60
CA GLN A 65 29.81 -35.31 9.85
C GLN A 65 28.89 -35.47 11.08
N LEU A 66 29.37 -36.26 12.04
CA LEU A 66 28.61 -36.66 13.24
C LEU A 66 28.58 -35.53 14.29
N TRP A 67 27.48 -35.49 15.06
CA TRP A 67 27.37 -34.69 16.28
C TRP A 67 27.54 -35.60 17.51
N PRO A 68 28.54 -35.37 18.38
CA PRO A 68 28.67 -36.12 19.64
C PRO A 68 27.57 -35.78 20.64
N VAL A 69 27.09 -36.81 21.36
CA VAL A 69 26.12 -36.65 22.45
C VAL A 69 26.85 -36.73 23.80
N GLY A 70 26.55 -35.78 24.69
CA GLY A 70 26.64 -35.99 26.14
C GLY A 70 27.91 -35.48 26.84
N MET A 71 27.73 -34.44 27.66
CA MET A 71 28.27 -34.43 29.01
C MET A 71 27.19 -33.90 29.97
N VAL A 72 27.18 -34.44 31.18
CA VAL A 72 26.31 -34.06 32.30
C VAL A 72 27.22 -33.56 33.41
N LEU A 73 26.83 -32.50 34.14
CA LEU A 73 26.90 -32.46 35.62
C LEU A 73 26.32 -31.16 36.20
N GLU A 74 25.97 -31.27 37.48
CA GLU A 74 25.74 -30.23 38.50
C GLU A 74 24.73 -29.11 38.21
N GLY A 75 23.61 -29.18 38.93
CA GLY A 75 22.69 -28.06 39.14
C GLY A 75 22.95 -27.38 40.49
N SER A 76 22.53 -26.12 40.60
CA SER A 76 22.45 -25.37 41.85
C SER A 76 21.06 -24.76 41.99
N SER A 77 20.46 -24.90 43.17
CA SER A 77 19.15 -24.33 43.49
C SER A 77 19.32 -23.00 44.20
N GLU A 78 18.44 -22.01 43.93
CA GLU A 78 17.49 -21.47 44.93
C GLU A 78 16.69 -20.25 44.39
N ALA A 79 15.73 -19.80 45.20
CA ALA A 79 15.05 -18.49 45.16
C ALA A 79 14.21 -18.13 43.91
N LEU A 80 12.98 -18.67 43.86
CA LEU A 80 11.85 -18.02 43.18
C LEU A 80 11.39 -16.80 44.00
N CYS A 81 11.22 -15.64 43.37
CA CYS A 81 10.53 -14.48 43.96
C CYS A 81 9.30 -14.11 43.12
N PRO A 82 8.07 -14.05 43.70
CA PRO A 82 6.88 -13.62 42.99
C PRO A 82 6.82 -12.08 42.86
N PRO A 83 6.13 -11.55 41.84
CA PRO A 83 5.89 -10.11 41.71
C PRO A 83 4.90 -9.60 42.77
N PRO A 84 5.02 -8.34 43.24
CA PRO A 84 4.15 -7.79 44.28
C PRO A 84 2.74 -7.50 43.78
N SER A 85 1.74 -7.87 44.57
CA SER A 85 0.32 -7.55 44.36
C SER A 85 0.05 -6.06 44.52
N LEU A 86 -0.62 -5.44 43.55
CA LEU A 86 -1.19 -4.09 43.70
C LEU A 86 -2.61 -4.17 44.24
N GLU A 87 -2.89 -3.45 45.33
CA GLU A 87 -4.19 -3.48 46.02
C GLU A 87 -5.32 -2.88 45.19
N LEU A 88 -6.42 -3.62 45.04
CA LEU A 88 -7.72 -3.07 44.68
C LEU A 88 -8.37 -2.47 45.93
N ARG A 89 -8.72 -1.18 45.91
CA ARG A 89 -9.60 -0.55 46.93
C ARG A 89 -10.97 -0.19 46.35
N PRO A 90 -12.08 -0.29 47.12
CA PRO A 90 -13.41 -0.38 46.53
C PRO A 90 -14.17 0.95 46.46
N SER A 91 -15.17 0.94 45.56
CA SER A 91 -16.21 1.94 45.29
C SER A 91 -16.85 2.66 46.49
N CYS A 92 -17.22 3.93 46.28
CA CYS A 92 -18.38 4.53 46.94
C CYS A 92 -19.17 5.48 45.99
N ASN A 93 -20.48 5.28 45.90
CA ASN A 93 -21.43 6.15 45.20
C ASN A 93 -22.31 6.89 46.23
N LYS A 94 -22.52 8.21 46.10
CA LYS A 94 -23.79 8.92 46.45
C LYS A 94 -23.80 10.44 46.17
N SER A 95 -24.65 10.83 45.21
CA SER A 95 -25.53 12.02 45.15
C SER A 95 -25.37 13.22 46.12
N GLN A 96 -25.08 14.41 45.53
CA GLN A 96 -25.72 15.74 45.72
C GLN A 96 -25.80 16.41 47.13
N PRO A 97 -26.16 17.73 47.26
CA PRO A 97 -26.53 18.74 46.26
C PRO A 97 -25.64 20.01 46.26
N SER A 98 -26.00 21.02 45.43
CA SER A 98 -25.29 22.31 45.28
C SER A 98 -25.91 23.46 46.11
N PRO A 99 -25.10 24.32 46.76
CA PRO A 99 -25.48 25.66 47.23
C PRO A 99 -25.07 26.78 46.23
N PRO A 100 -25.48 28.06 46.43
CA PRO A 100 -25.77 28.98 45.32
C PRO A 100 -24.67 30.00 44.97
N LEU A 101 -24.91 30.78 43.90
CA LEU A 101 -24.10 31.93 43.49
C LEU A 101 -24.05 33.01 44.58
N SER A 102 -22.87 33.58 44.80
CA SER A 102 -22.68 34.92 45.33
C SER A 102 -21.54 35.62 44.59
N SER A 103 -21.58 36.94 44.53
CA SER A 103 -20.73 37.74 43.63
C SER A 103 -19.80 38.69 44.38
N SER A 104 -18.49 38.46 44.29
CA SER A 104 -17.51 39.54 44.46
C SER A 104 -16.18 39.21 43.77
N SER A 105 -15.63 40.22 43.13
CA SER A 105 -14.36 40.23 42.41
C SER A 105 -13.15 40.03 43.31
N GLN A 106 -12.20 39.20 42.86
CA GLN A 106 -10.77 39.54 42.92
C GLN A 106 -10.03 38.85 41.78
N ALA A 107 -9.12 39.58 41.12
CA ALA A 107 -8.34 39.06 40.02
C ALA A 107 -7.05 38.39 40.53
N HIS A 108 -6.69 37.26 39.93
CA HIS A 108 -5.34 36.69 40.04
C HIS A 108 -4.97 36.11 38.68
N ASP A 109 -3.85 36.55 38.11
CA ASP A 109 -3.36 36.06 36.82
C ASP A 109 -2.94 34.59 36.91
N GLY A 110 -3.87 33.72 36.54
CA GLY A 110 -3.64 32.31 36.29
C GLY A 110 -3.51 32.08 34.79
N LEU A 111 -2.31 32.32 34.22
CA LEU A 111 -1.97 31.86 32.88
C LEU A 111 -1.84 30.33 32.87
N PHE A 112 -3.00 29.66 32.84
CA PHE A 112 -3.07 28.29 32.36
C PHE A 112 -2.43 28.25 30.97
N PRO A 113 -1.52 27.31 30.69
CA PRO A 113 -1.17 27.01 29.31
C PRO A 113 -2.46 26.65 28.58
N GLU A 114 -2.77 27.35 27.48
CA GLU A 114 -3.76 26.83 26.55
C GLU A 114 -3.30 25.43 26.12
N ASP A 115 -4.10 24.40 26.40
CA ASP A 115 -3.88 23.03 25.90
C ASP A 115 -4.11 22.99 24.39
N LYS A 116 -3.18 23.60 23.64
CA LYS A 116 -3.20 23.66 22.19
C LYS A 116 -3.04 22.26 21.66
N GLU A 117 -4.04 21.81 20.90
CA GLU A 117 -4.04 20.49 20.28
C GLU A 117 -2.68 20.22 19.60
N PRO A 118 -2.09 19.03 19.80
CA PRO A 118 -0.77 18.74 19.25
C PRO A 118 -0.81 18.89 17.72
N VAL A 119 0.07 19.73 17.18
CA VAL A 119 0.08 20.08 15.76
C VAL A 119 0.23 18.80 14.92
N LYS A 120 -0.81 18.48 14.16
CA LYS A 120 -0.88 17.29 13.30
C LYS A 120 -0.24 17.58 11.95
N TYR A 121 0.72 16.77 11.55
CA TYR A 121 1.35 16.82 10.23
C TYR A 121 0.53 16.13 9.14
N GLY A 122 -0.19 15.07 9.50
CA GLY A 122 -1.00 14.26 8.60
C GLY A 122 -1.20 12.84 9.11
N GLU A 123 -1.67 11.95 8.26
CA GLU A 123 -1.81 10.51 8.52
C GLU A 123 -1.25 9.67 7.37
N LEU A 124 -0.61 8.55 7.74
CA LEU A 124 -0.30 7.44 6.84
C LEU A 124 -1.33 6.32 7.07
N ILE A 125 -1.93 5.81 6.00
CA ILE A 125 -2.94 4.74 6.04
C ILE A 125 -2.45 3.58 5.16
N VAL A 126 -2.44 2.35 5.68
CA VAL A 126 -2.07 1.16 4.91
C VAL A 126 -3.27 0.72 4.05
N LEU A 127 -3.07 0.59 2.74
CA LEU A 127 -4.10 0.07 1.85
C LEU A 127 -4.32 -1.44 2.10
N GLY A 128 -5.55 -1.90 1.84
CA GLY A 128 -5.91 -3.32 1.90
C GLY A 128 -6.36 -3.86 3.26
N HIS A 129 -6.57 -2.99 4.25
CA HIS A 129 -6.93 -3.39 5.62
C HIS A 129 -8.24 -2.81 6.18
N ASN A 130 -9.04 -2.11 5.37
CA ASN A 130 -10.35 -1.55 5.74
C ASN A 130 -10.43 -0.92 7.16
N GLY A 131 -9.37 -0.23 7.61
CA GLY A 131 -9.28 0.42 8.91
C GLY A 131 -9.06 -0.50 10.13
N SER A 132 -8.50 -1.71 9.97
CA SER A 132 -7.77 -2.46 11.01
C SER A 132 -6.97 -3.60 10.39
N LEU A 133 -5.76 -3.87 10.86
CA LEU A 133 -5.06 -5.11 10.52
C LEU A 133 -5.86 -6.33 11.01
N ALA A 134 -5.77 -7.45 10.28
CA ALA A 134 -6.51 -8.69 10.59
C ALA A 134 -6.24 -9.23 12.00
N ASN A 135 -4.99 -9.12 12.49
CA ASN A 135 -4.63 -9.54 13.85
C ASN A 135 -4.93 -8.47 14.93
N GLY A 136 -5.69 -7.43 14.57
CA GLY A 136 -5.94 -6.21 15.32
C GLY A 136 -4.78 -5.22 15.30
N ASP A 137 -5.10 -3.92 15.36
CA ASP A 137 -4.13 -2.84 15.53
C ASP A 137 -3.51 -2.88 16.94
N LYS A 138 -2.18 -3.02 17.03
CA LYS A 138 -1.43 -3.27 18.27
C LYS A 138 -0.18 -2.40 18.35
N GLY A 139 -0.27 -1.33 19.14
CA GLY A 139 0.83 -0.40 19.39
C GLY A 139 1.31 0.32 18.12
N ARG A 140 2.53 0.01 17.67
CA ARG A 140 3.12 0.59 16.44
C ARG A 140 2.78 -0.19 15.16
N ARG A 141 2.22 -1.40 15.27
CA ARG A 141 1.72 -2.20 14.14
C ARG A 141 0.21 -1.97 14.02
N ARG A 142 -0.22 -1.15 13.07
CA ARG A 142 -1.60 -0.66 12.93
C ARG A 142 -1.95 -0.35 11.48
N SER A 143 -3.23 -0.22 11.16
CA SER A 143 -3.73 0.13 9.82
C SER A 143 -3.50 1.61 9.46
N ARG A 144 -3.30 2.48 10.46
CA ARG A 144 -3.02 3.90 10.26
C ARG A 144 -2.14 4.51 11.35
N LEU A 145 -1.36 5.53 11.00
CA LEU A 145 -0.54 6.32 11.91
C LEU A 145 -0.76 7.81 11.66
N ALA A 146 -1.17 8.54 12.70
CA ALA A 146 -1.13 10.00 12.72
C ALA A 146 0.24 10.50 13.14
N LEU A 147 0.80 11.44 12.36
CA LEU A 147 2.07 12.10 12.63
C LEU A 147 1.78 13.45 13.31
N TYR A 148 2.39 13.69 14.46
CA TYR A 148 2.23 14.89 15.28
C TYR A 148 3.58 15.50 15.61
N LYS A 149 3.64 16.83 15.70
CA LYS A 149 4.83 17.58 16.14
C LYS A 149 5.33 17.05 17.49
N ARG A 150 6.56 16.56 17.51
CA ARG A 150 7.15 15.94 18.69
C ARG A 150 7.48 17.01 19.76
N PRO A 151 7.43 16.69 21.06
CA PRO A 151 7.79 17.63 22.13
C PRO A 151 9.21 18.20 21.96
N LYS A 152 10.16 17.35 21.56
CA LYS A 152 11.51 17.74 21.14
C LYS A 152 11.73 17.34 19.69
N ALA A 153 12.47 18.14 18.94
CA ALA A 153 12.88 17.81 17.59
C ALA A 153 13.70 16.51 17.57
N ASN A 154 13.52 15.70 16.54
CA ASN A 154 14.38 14.54 16.27
C ASN A 154 14.87 14.49 14.80
N GLY A 155 14.68 15.59 14.06
CA GLY A 155 15.17 15.76 12.71
C GLY A 155 16.69 15.69 12.61
N VAL A 156 17.16 15.41 11.40
CA VAL A 156 18.58 15.33 11.05
C VAL A 156 18.81 15.84 9.64
N LYS A 157 20.01 16.38 9.40
CA LYS A 157 20.46 16.94 8.11
C LYS A 157 21.91 16.50 7.82
N PRO A 158 22.34 16.44 6.55
CA PRO A 158 23.74 16.14 6.21
C PRO A 158 24.70 17.14 6.85
N ASP A 159 25.90 16.66 7.20
CA ASP A 159 26.97 17.47 7.80
C ASP A 159 28.33 17.10 7.16
N VAL A 160 29.19 16.35 7.85
CA VAL A 160 30.54 16.01 7.40
C VAL A 160 30.56 14.80 6.45
N ILE A 161 31.50 14.80 5.48
CA ILE A 161 31.70 13.69 4.52
C ILE A 161 33.11 13.10 4.69
N HIS A 162 33.18 11.80 4.97
CA HIS A 162 34.42 11.05 5.12
C HIS A 162 34.60 10.09 3.95
N ASN A 163 35.74 10.16 3.25
CA ASN A 163 36.13 9.16 2.26
C ASN A 163 37.04 8.13 2.95
N VAL A 164 36.61 6.87 3.03
CA VAL A 164 37.22 5.83 3.89
C VAL A 164 37.77 4.69 3.05
N SER A 165 39.09 4.46 3.14
CA SER A 165 39.83 3.49 2.34
C SER A 165 39.96 2.08 2.94
N THR A 166 39.53 1.86 4.18
CA THR A 166 39.55 0.52 4.81
C THR A 166 38.34 0.27 5.75
N PRO A 167 37.79 -0.96 5.79
CA PRO A 167 36.69 -1.32 6.69
C PRO A 167 37.02 -1.28 8.19
N LEU A 168 38.31 -1.21 8.57
CA LEU A 168 38.74 -1.03 9.95
C LEU A 168 38.50 0.41 10.42
N VAL A 169 38.72 1.39 9.53
CA VAL A 169 38.52 2.81 9.83
C VAL A 169 37.05 3.20 9.87
N SER A 170 36.15 2.57 9.10
CA SER A 170 34.72 2.87 9.17
C SER A 170 34.08 2.54 10.53
N LYS A 171 34.56 1.50 11.22
CA LYS A 171 34.17 1.21 12.62
C LYS A 171 34.73 2.22 13.63
N ALA A 172 35.86 2.86 13.33
CA ALA A 172 36.50 3.84 14.20
C ALA A 172 35.92 5.27 14.04
N LEU A 173 35.50 5.64 12.82
CA LEU A 173 34.87 6.93 12.53
C LEU A 173 33.37 6.97 12.91
N SER A 174 32.71 5.84 13.15
CA SER A 174 31.29 5.82 13.49
C SER A 174 31.03 6.40 14.90
N ASN A 175 30.74 7.70 14.97
CA ASN A 175 30.24 8.31 16.19
C ASN A 175 28.81 7.81 16.50
N LYS A 176 28.70 6.81 17.39
CA LYS A 176 27.43 6.20 17.85
C LYS A 176 26.40 7.20 18.40
N SER A 177 26.77 8.45 18.67
CA SER A 177 25.82 9.49 19.07
C SER A 177 25.07 10.12 17.88
N GLN A 178 25.72 10.27 16.71
CA GLN A 178 25.16 10.88 15.49
C GLN A 178 24.48 9.85 14.58
N HIS A 179 23.81 10.33 13.53
CA HIS A 179 23.30 9.50 12.44
C HIS A 179 24.28 9.49 11.27
N SER A 180 24.23 8.48 10.40
CA SER A 180 25.13 8.40 9.24
C SER A 180 24.54 7.62 8.06
N ILE A 181 25.09 7.84 6.86
CA ILE A 181 24.77 7.07 5.65
C ILE A 181 26.08 6.56 5.04
N SER A 182 26.19 5.23 4.94
CA SER A 182 27.39 4.52 4.50
C SER A 182 27.24 4.02 3.06
N TYR A 183 27.94 4.65 2.12
CA TYR A 183 27.97 4.31 0.70
C TYR A 183 29.20 3.45 0.37
N THR A 184 29.07 2.12 0.38
CA THR A 184 30.20 1.21 0.08
C THR A 184 30.37 1.04 -1.43
N LEU A 185 31.30 1.82 -2.00
CA LEU A 185 31.61 1.79 -3.43
C LEU A 185 32.39 0.52 -3.81
N SER A 186 33.26 0.04 -2.92
CA SER A 186 33.95 -1.25 -3.03
C SER A 186 34.45 -1.74 -1.66
N ARG A 187 34.94 -2.99 -1.61
CA ARG A 187 35.64 -3.60 -0.47
C ARG A 187 36.73 -2.72 0.17
N SER A 188 37.33 -1.79 -0.58
CA SER A 188 38.39 -0.87 -0.14
C SER A 188 38.02 0.62 -0.29
N HIS A 189 36.74 0.95 -0.53
CA HIS A 189 36.30 2.34 -0.57
C HIS A 189 34.84 2.48 -0.13
N SER A 190 34.61 3.24 0.94
CA SER A 190 33.28 3.69 1.35
C SER A 190 33.27 5.20 1.59
N VAL A 191 32.20 5.88 1.20
CA VAL A 191 31.94 7.26 1.62
C VAL A 191 30.93 7.22 2.76
N ILE A 192 31.23 7.86 3.88
CA ILE A 192 30.31 8.00 5.01
C ILE A 192 29.91 9.47 5.09
N VAL A 193 28.61 9.73 5.04
CA VAL A 193 28.05 11.07 5.29
C VAL A 193 27.47 11.06 6.70
N GLU A 194 28.00 11.90 7.59
CA GLU A 194 27.42 12.12 8.92
C GLU A 194 26.20 13.03 8.83
N TYR A 195 25.26 12.81 9.76
CA TYR A 195 24.01 13.54 9.86
C TYR A 195 23.89 14.13 11.27
N THR A 196 23.93 15.46 11.32
CA THR A 196 23.80 16.25 12.54
C THR A 196 22.33 16.53 12.85
N HIS A 197 22.05 16.99 14.07
CA HIS A 197 20.69 17.28 14.50
C HIS A 197 20.13 18.51 13.77
N ASP A 198 18.90 18.40 13.28
CA ASP A 198 18.10 19.55 12.85
C ASP A 198 16.98 19.82 13.85
N THR A 199 16.99 21.02 14.42
CA THR A 199 15.97 21.52 15.37
C THR A 199 14.66 21.90 14.69
N ASN A 200 14.66 22.03 13.36
CA ASN A 200 13.54 22.53 12.56
C ASN A 200 12.65 21.42 11.99
N THR A 201 13.05 20.15 12.08
CA THR A 201 12.27 19.01 11.57
C THR A 201 12.03 17.92 12.62
N ASP A 202 10.96 17.16 12.41
CA ASP A 202 10.72 15.88 13.06
C ASP A 202 10.85 14.75 12.03
N MET A 203 11.58 13.70 12.38
CA MET A 203 11.74 12.48 11.58
C MET A 203 10.81 11.38 12.09
N PHE A 204 10.10 10.71 11.20
CA PHE A 204 9.31 9.50 11.48
C PHE A 204 9.78 8.37 10.57
N GLN A 205 10.02 7.17 11.12
CA GLN A 205 10.53 6.05 10.32
C GLN A 205 9.49 4.94 10.15
N ILE A 206 9.46 4.37 8.95
CA ILE A 206 8.50 3.33 8.55
C ILE A 206 9.26 2.13 7.99
N GLY A 207 8.82 0.93 8.33
CA GLY A 207 9.39 -0.32 7.83
C GLY A 207 8.84 -1.53 8.57
N ARG A 208 9.37 -2.72 8.25
CA ARG A 208 8.90 -3.96 8.90
C ARG A 208 9.60 -4.34 10.19
N SER A 209 10.62 -3.59 10.64
CA SER A 209 11.28 -3.91 11.91
C SER A 209 10.42 -3.48 13.10
N THR A 210 10.40 -4.31 14.14
CA THR A 210 9.74 -4.03 15.42
C THR A 210 10.64 -3.26 16.40
N GLU A 211 11.89 -2.97 16.04
CA GLU A 211 12.81 -2.15 16.83
C GLU A 211 12.24 -0.74 17.13
N SER A 212 12.72 -0.11 18.21
CA SER A 212 12.11 1.10 18.78
C SER A 212 12.20 2.37 17.91
N MET A 213 13.13 2.43 16.95
CA MET A 213 13.31 3.58 16.06
C MET A 213 12.34 3.62 14.86
N ILE A 214 11.48 2.60 14.70
CA ILE A 214 10.41 2.57 13.71
C ILE A 214 9.13 3.09 14.36
N ASP A 215 8.58 4.21 13.90
CA ASP A 215 7.29 4.74 14.38
C ASP A 215 6.10 3.96 13.82
N PHE A 216 6.21 3.47 12.57
CA PHE A 216 5.16 2.71 11.89
C PHE A 216 5.66 1.33 11.44
N VAL A 217 5.17 0.27 12.10
CA VAL A 217 5.52 -1.11 11.75
C VAL A 217 4.54 -1.62 10.70
N VAL A 218 5.00 -1.70 9.46
CA VAL A 218 4.22 -2.16 8.30
C VAL A 218 4.64 -3.58 7.92
N THR A 219 3.66 -4.45 7.68
CA THR A 219 3.87 -5.80 7.14
C THR A 219 3.25 -5.90 5.76
N ASP A 220 3.75 -6.81 4.91
CA ASP A 220 3.26 -6.99 3.54
C ASP A 220 1.72 -7.18 3.54
N THR A 221 1.04 -6.44 2.67
CA THR A 221 -0.40 -6.54 2.48
C THR A 221 -0.66 -7.92 1.87
N ALA A 222 -1.28 -8.82 2.63
CA ALA A 222 -1.57 -10.16 2.15
C ALA A 222 -2.50 -10.08 0.93
N ASN A 223 -2.03 -10.52 -0.25
CA ASN A 223 -2.83 -10.54 -1.46
C ASN A 223 -4.08 -11.41 -1.23
N SER A 224 -5.25 -10.78 -1.09
CA SER A 224 -6.53 -11.45 -0.86
C SER A 224 -6.97 -12.38 -2.01
N GLY A 225 -6.27 -12.32 -3.16
CA GLY A 225 -6.36 -13.31 -4.24
C GLY A 225 -5.74 -14.68 -3.93
N SER A 226 -5.00 -14.86 -2.84
CA SER A 226 -4.46 -16.16 -2.39
C SER A 226 -5.03 -16.59 -1.03
N GLY A 227 -6.36 -16.74 -0.96
CA GLY A 227 -7.05 -17.67 -0.06
C GLY A 227 -6.76 -17.57 1.44
N GLN A 228 -7.12 -16.45 2.07
CA GLN A 228 -7.28 -16.39 3.54
C GLN A 228 -8.74 -16.16 3.92
N GLY A 229 -9.45 -17.26 4.15
CA GLY A 229 -10.68 -17.29 4.96
C GLY A 229 -10.35 -17.85 6.35
N GLY A 230 -10.95 -17.29 7.40
CA GLY A 230 -10.58 -17.60 8.79
C GLY A 230 -10.73 -19.08 9.16
N GLY A 231 -9.61 -19.71 9.53
CA GLY A 231 -9.56 -21.01 10.19
C GLY A 231 -9.05 -20.85 11.63
N VAL A 232 -9.67 -21.56 12.58
CA VAL A 232 -9.33 -21.46 14.01
C VAL A 232 -7.89 -21.93 14.25
N ALA A 233 -7.18 -21.27 15.17
CA ALA A 233 -5.83 -21.66 15.57
C ALA A 233 -5.84 -23.07 16.18
N GLY A 234 -5.26 -24.04 15.47
CA GLY A 234 -4.88 -25.34 16.02
C GLY A 234 -3.40 -25.33 16.37
N GLU A 235 -3.07 -25.69 17.62
CA GLU A 235 -1.67 -25.91 18.02
C GLU A 235 -1.15 -27.20 17.39
N GLY A 236 -0.22 -27.07 16.44
CA GLY A 236 0.38 -28.20 15.74
C GLY A 236 1.58 -27.76 14.90
N GLY A 237 2.77 -28.27 15.24
CA GLY A 237 4.01 -27.87 14.58
C GLY A 237 4.11 -28.41 13.15
N GLY A 238 4.06 -27.52 12.16
CA GLY A 238 4.29 -27.84 10.75
C GLY A 238 4.92 -26.66 10.01
N GLY A 239 6.17 -26.81 9.57
CA GLY A 239 6.99 -25.73 9.01
C GLY A 239 6.60 -25.31 7.59
N GLY A 240 5.45 -24.66 7.42
CA GLY A 240 5.13 -23.93 6.18
C GLY A 240 6.12 -22.79 5.95
N GLN A 241 6.78 -22.77 4.80
CA GLN A 241 7.75 -21.73 4.47
C GLN A 241 7.06 -20.36 4.41
N SER A 242 7.40 -19.48 5.36
CA SER A 242 6.85 -18.12 5.39
C SER A 242 7.35 -17.34 4.17
N ALA A 243 6.41 -16.80 3.38
CA ALA A 243 6.73 -15.96 2.23
C ALA A 243 7.65 -14.81 2.67
N GLN A 244 8.83 -14.72 2.05
CA GLN A 244 9.86 -13.80 2.50
C GLN A 244 9.44 -12.35 2.22
N SER A 245 9.06 -11.65 3.29
CA SER A 245 8.67 -10.24 3.30
C SER A 245 9.60 -9.36 2.43
N THR A 246 9.00 -8.68 1.46
CA THR A 246 9.69 -7.83 0.48
C THR A 246 9.93 -6.40 0.99
N ILE A 247 9.22 -6.01 2.05
CA ILE A 247 9.37 -4.70 2.71
C ILE A 247 10.74 -4.62 3.41
N SER A 248 11.38 -3.45 3.33
CA SER A 248 12.64 -3.19 4.04
C SER A 248 12.44 -3.01 5.55
N ARG A 249 13.40 -3.49 6.38
CA ARG A 249 13.37 -3.33 7.85
C ARG A 249 13.17 -1.88 8.28
N TYR A 250 13.88 -0.98 7.62
CA TYR A 250 13.77 0.47 7.74
C TYR A 250 13.61 1.00 6.30
N ALA A 251 12.37 1.19 5.87
CA ALA A 251 12.01 1.35 4.46
C ALA A 251 12.08 2.81 3.99
N CYS A 252 11.53 3.74 4.77
CA CYS A 252 11.59 5.18 4.48
C CYS A 252 11.55 6.03 5.75
N ARG A 253 11.88 7.32 5.58
CA ARG A 253 11.71 8.40 6.56
C ARG A 253 10.71 9.42 6.01
N ILE A 254 9.79 9.88 6.85
CA ILE A 254 9.05 11.14 6.63
C ILE A 254 9.69 12.20 7.51
N MET A 255 10.09 13.32 6.91
CA MET A 255 10.63 14.50 7.57
C MET A 255 9.58 15.60 7.52
N CYS A 256 9.09 16.07 8.67
CA CYS A 256 8.09 17.15 8.76
C CYS A 256 8.72 18.42 9.32
N GLU A 257 8.48 19.57 8.68
CA GLU A 257 8.86 20.88 9.22
C GLU A 257 8.10 21.18 10.51
N ARG A 258 8.79 21.73 11.52
CA ARG A 258 8.22 22.11 12.83
C ARG A 258 7.60 23.50 12.84
N SER A 259 7.73 24.26 11.75
CA SER A 259 7.10 25.55 11.47
C SER A 259 6.09 25.43 10.34
N ALA A 260 5.09 26.33 10.28
CA ALA A 260 4.16 26.42 9.15
C ALA A 260 4.95 26.64 7.82
N PRO A 261 4.53 26.04 6.68
CA PRO A 261 3.30 25.28 6.47
C PRO A 261 3.33 23.82 6.93
N TYR A 262 4.38 23.40 7.66
CA TYR A 262 4.59 22.05 8.19
C TYR A 262 4.81 20.99 7.09
N THR A 263 5.59 21.35 6.06
CA THR A 263 5.83 20.49 4.89
C THR A 263 6.37 19.12 5.28
N ALA A 264 5.72 18.05 4.82
CA ALA A 264 6.17 16.68 4.96
C ALA A 264 6.91 16.23 3.69
N ARG A 265 8.12 15.67 3.84
CA ARG A 265 8.94 15.15 2.73
C ARG A 265 9.37 13.71 2.99
N ILE A 266 9.42 12.89 1.95
CA ILE A 266 9.79 11.46 2.04
C ILE A 266 11.22 11.21 1.54
N TYR A 267 11.93 10.30 2.21
CA TYR A 267 13.28 9.86 1.87
C TYR A 267 13.35 8.34 1.93
N ALA A 268 14.03 7.69 0.98
CA ALA A 268 14.21 6.24 1.03
C ALA A 268 15.18 5.83 2.15
N ALA A 269 15.04 4.57 2.61
CA ALA A 269 15.65 4.01 3.80
C ALA A 269 15.28 4.72 5.12
N GLY A 270 15.46 3.99 6.22
CA GLY A 270 15.51 4.54 7.58
C GLY A 270 16.81 4.12 8.28
N PHE A 271 17.21 4.87 9.28
CA PHE A 271 18.36 4.58 10.11
C PHE A 271 18.10 3.37 11.03
N ASP A 272 19.09 2.49 11.13
CA ASP A 272 19.06 1.27 11.94
C ASP A 272 19.34 1.53 13.45
N SER A 273 19.48 0.46 14.23
CA SER A 273 19.84 0.51 15.67
C SER A 273 21.26 1.04 15.94
N SER A 274 22.11 1.15 14.92
CA SER A 274 23.41 1.85 14.93
C SER A 274 23.32 3.28 14.39
N LYS A 275 22.10 3.80 14.15
CA LYS A 275 21.80 5.10 13.54
C LYS A 275 22.33 5.26 12.11
N ASN A 276 22.54 4.17 11.39
CA ASN A 276 23.16 4.15 10.08
C ASN A 276 22.17 3.70 8.99
N ILE A 277 22.32 4.25 7.78
CA ILE A 277 21.74 3.70 6.53
C ILE A 277 22.87 3.07 5.73
N PHE A 278 22.81 1.77 5.49
CA PHE A 278 23.83 1.04 4.73
C PHE A 278 23.45 0.83 3.26
N LEU A 279 24.24 1.39 2.35
CA LEU A 279 24.15 1.20 0.89
C LEU A 279 25.36 0.42 0.40
N GLY A 280 25.28 -0.91 0.51
CA GLY A 280 26.33 -1.84 0.09
C GLY A 280 26.63 -1.83 -1.41
N GLU A 281 27.58 -2.67 -1.85
CA GLU A 281 28.10 -2.69 -3.22
C GLU A 281 26.99 -2.76 -4.29
N ARG A 282 25.96 -3.60 -4.07
CA ARG A 282 24.77 -3.79 -4.97
C ARG A 282 23.65 -2.74 -4.84
N ALA A 283 23.89 -1.59 -4.22
CA ALA A 283 22.98 -0.45 -4.24
C ALA A 283 23.36 0.52 -5.36
N ALA A 284 22.39 1.01 -6.13
CA ALA A 284 22.63 2.09 -7.09
C ALA A 284 23.01 3.36 -6.34
N LYS A 285 24.19 3.93 -6.63
CA LYS A 285 24.73 5.11 -5.92
C LYS A 285 25.72 5.85 -6.79
N TRP A 286 25.81 7.17 -6.62
CA TRP A 286 26.55 8.08 -7.49
C TRP A 286 26.98 9.34 -6.72
N ARG A 287 27.93 10.09 -7.28
CA ARG A 287 28.12 11.49 -6.90
C ARG A 287 27.13 12.37 -7.66
N THR A 288 26.49 13.29 -6.96
CA THR A 288 25.60 14.31 -7.54
C THR A 288 26.41 15.48 -8.11
N SER A 289 25.76 16.38 -8.85
CA SER A 289 26.41 17.52 -9.54
C SER A 289 27.05 18.54 -8.60
N ASP A 290 26.59 18.60 -7.35
CA ASP A 290 27.15 19.35 -6.23
C ASP A 290 28.32 18.62 -5.51
N GLY A 291 28.69 17.41 -5.96
CA GLY A 291 29.76 16.60 -5.39
C GLY A 291 29.37 15.72 -4.19
N LEU A 292 28.13 15.84 -3.68
CA LEU A 292 27.59 15.00 -2.61
C LEU A 292 27.41 13.54 -3.08
N MET A 293 26.99 12.66 -2.16
CA MET A 293 26.62 11.27 -2.45
C MET A 293 25.11 11.07 -2.34
N ASP A 294 24.54 10.30 -3.26
CA ASP A 294 23.16 9.82 -3.19
C ASP A 294 23.04 8.39 -3.74
N GLY A 295 21.93 7.72 -3.46
CA GLY A 295 21.66 6.35 -3.90
C GLY A 295 20.24 5.88 -3.67
N LEU A 296 19.95 4.68 -4.17
CA LEU A 296 18.66 4.00 -4.07
C LEU A 296 18.79 2.75 -3.18
N THR A 297 17.74 2.43 -2.42
CA THR A 297 17.64 1.15 -1.71
C THR A 297 17.48 0.00 -2.69
N THR A 298 17.76 -1.25 -2.29
CA THR A 298 17.72 -2.41 -3.20
C THR A 298 16.42 -2.49 -3.99
N ASN A 299 15.26 -2.44 -3.31
CA ASN A 299 13.94 -2.55 -3.93
C ASN A 299 13.32 -1.20 -4.33
N GLY A 300 13.84 -0.08 -3.85
CA GLY A 300 13.29 1.26 -4.10
C GLY A 300 12.01 1.57 -3.33
N VAL A 301 11.88 2.84 -2.90
CA VAL A 301 10.63 3.41 -2.38
C VAL A 301 9.99 4.19 -3.50
N LEU A 302 8.78 3.81 -3.90
CA LEU A 302 8.06 4.51 -4.97
C LEU A 302 7.02 5.46 -4.41
N VAL A 303 6.77 6.56 -5.11
CA VAL A 303 5.76 7.56 -4.76
C VAL A 303 4.97 7.96 -5.99
N MET A 304 3.67 8.18 -5.83
CA MET A 304 2.80 8.78 -6.85
C MET A 304 1.97 9.89 -6.20
N HIS A 305 2.12 11.11 -6.68
CA HIS A 305 1.20 12.21 -6.36
C HIS A 305 0.02 12.17 -7.36
N PRO A 306 -1.24 12.31 -6.92
CA PRO A 306 -2.38 12.42 -7.85
C PRO A 306 -2.18 13.57 -8.85
N ALA A 307 -2.73 13.41 -10.05
CA ALA A 307 -2.85 14.51 -11.00
C ALA A 307 -4.15 15.27 -10.67
N GLY A 308 -4.01 16.51 -10.18
CA GLY A 308 -5.13 17.28 -9.60
C GLY A 308 -5.23 17.13 -8.08
N GLU A 309 -6.22 17.77 -7.45
CA GLU A 309 -6.45 17.56 -6.01
C GLU A 309 -7.17 16.24 -5.78
N PHE A 310 -6.66 15.42 -4.85
CA PHE A 310 -7.14 14.06 -4.60
C PHE A 310 -8.64 13.95 -4.30
N VAL A 311 -9.26 14.97 -3.71
CA VAL A 311 -10.68 14.93 -3.31
C VAL A 311 -11.60 15.49 -4.39
N SER A 312 -11.16 16.43 -5.23
CA SER A 312 -12.00 17.06 -6.26
C SER A 312 -12.00 16.23 -7.54
N GLU A 313 -10.84 16.04 -8.17
CA GLU A 313 -10.66 15.32 -9.44
C GLU A 313 -9.39 14.43 -9.41
N PRO A 314 -9.42 13.26 -8.74
CA PRO A 314 -8.28 12.37 -8.67
C PRO A 314 -8.04 11.63 -9.99
N ALA A 315 -7.14 12.15 -10.82
CA ALA A 315 -6.55 11.42 -11.93
C ALA A 315 -5.24 10.70 -11.50
N PRO A 316 -4.87 9.57 -12.12
CA PRO A 316 -3.64 8.86 -11.79
C PRO A 316 -2.40 9.70 -12.11
N GLY A 317 -1.47 9.73 -11.16
CA GLY A 317 -0.16 10.35 -11.36
C GLY A 317 0.86 9.40 -11.99
N VAL A 318 2.09 9.89 -12.14
CA VAL A 318 3.23 9.07 -12.55
C VAL A 318 3.94 8.55 -11.32
N TRP A 319 4.17 7.24 -11.24
CA TRP A 319 5.01 6.65 -10.21
C TRP A 319 6.49 7.05 -10.42
N ARG A 320 7.11 7.52 -9.34
CA ARG A 320 8.52 7.91 -9.25
C ARG A 320 9.23 7.05 -8.21
N GLU A 321 10.55 6.94 -8.33
CA GLU A 321 11.39 6.41 -7.27
C GLU A 321 12.06 7.56 -6.50
N ILE A 322 12.05 7.47 -5.16
CA ILE A 322 12.68 8.46 -4.27
C ILE A 322 14.03 7.92 -3.81
N SER A 323 15.05 8.78 -3.81
CA SER A 323 16.39 8.43 -3.34
C SER A 323 16.57 8.56 -1.82
N VAL A 324 17.72 8.12 -1.32
CA VAL A 324 18.08 8.20 0.10
C VAL A 324 18.34 9.65 0.55
N CYS A 325 18.76 10.52 -0.36
CA CYS A 325 18.84 11.98 -0.15
C CYS A 325 17.57 12.74 -0.60
N GLY A 326 16.53 12.05 -1.08
CA GLY A 326 15.21 12.65 -1.38
C GLY A 326 15.05 13.21 -2.80
N ASN A 327 15.99 12.93 -3.71
CA ASN A 327 15.86 13.27 -5.13
C ASN A 327 14.83 12.37 -5.82
N VAL A 328 14.14 12.91 -6.83
CA VAL A 328 13.07 12.21 -7.57
C VAL A 328 13.62 11.63 -8.88
N PHE A 329 13.35 10.35 -9.10
CA PHE A 329 13.74 9.62 -10.31
C PHE A 329 12.54 9.01 -11.02
N ALA A 330 12.62 8.89 -12.35
CA ALA A 330 11.79 7.95 -13.09
C ALA A 330 12.06 6.51 -12.62
N LEU A 331 11.11 5.62 -12.85
CA LEU A 331 11.26 4.20 -12.50
C LEU A 331 12.47 3.56 -13.18
N ARG A 332 13.01 2.52 -12.55
CA ARG A 332 13.92 1.55 -13.20
C ARG A 332 13.12 0.70 -14.18
N GLU A 333 13.82 0.08 -15.13
CA GLU A 333 13.24 -0.85 -16.11
C GLU A 333 12.45 -2.00 -15.46
N THR A 334 12.97 -2.54 -14.36
CA THR A 334 12.23 -3.45 -13.46
C THR A 334 12.53 -3.12 -12.01
N ARG A 335 11.58 -3.42 -11.11
CA ARG A 335 11.76 -3.28 -9.65
C ARG A 335 13.00 -4.07 -9.22
N SER A 336 13.81 -3.44 -8.37
CA SER A 336 15.11 -3.97 -7.89
C SER A 336 16.24 -4.10 -8.93
N ALA A 337 16.06 -3.66 -10.18
CA ALA A 337 17.16 -3.56 -11.15
C ALA A 337 18.31 -2.67 -10.64
N GLN A 338 19.55 -2.95 -11.04
CA GLN A 338 20.72 -2.16 -10.59
C GLN A 338 20.81 -0.77 -11.24
N GLN A 339 20.23 -0.61 -12.43
CA GLN A 339 20.24 0.66 -13.16
C GLN A 339 19.16 1.61 -12.62
N ARG A 340 19.55 2.82 -12.21
CA ARG A 340 18.60 3.88 -11.86
C ARG A 340 17.86 4.42 -13.09
N GLY A 341 16.64 4.91 -12.90
CA GLY A 341 15.96 5.73 -13.90
C GLY A 341 16.59 7.12 -14.07
N LYS A 342 16.01 7.94 -14.94
CA LYS A 342 16.43 9.34 -15.17
C LYS A 342 16.04 10.23 -13.97
N LEU A 343 16.89 11.18 -13.60
CA LEU A 343 16.55 12.25 -12.65
C LEU A 343 15.38 13.11 -13.18
N VAL A 344 14.48 13.54 -12.29
CA VAL A 344 13.31 14.36 -12.59
C VAL A 344 13.37 15.65 -11.76
N GLU A 345 14.09 16.64 -12.29
CA GLU A 345 14.45 17.89 -11.57
C GLU A 345 13.25 18.83 -11.32
N ASN A 346 12.14 18.63 -12.05
CA ASN A 346 10.93 19.43 -11.96
C ASN A 346 9.87 18.86 -10.99
N GLU A 347 10.20 17.81 -10.23
CA GLU A 347 9.34 17.18 -9.22
C GLU A 347 10.07 17.13 -7.86
N SER A 348 9.33 17.02 -6.76
CA SER A 348 9.91 17.02 -5.41
C SER A 348 9.37 15.88 -4.55
N ASN A 349 10.11 15.49 -3.53
CA ASN A 349 9.68 14.49 -2.54
C ASN A 349 8.66 15.02 -1.51
N THR A 350 7.94 16.11 -1.80
CA THR A 350 6.95 16.71 -0.91
C THR A 350 5.63 15.95 -0.96
N LEU A 351 5.15 15.46 0.18
CA LEU A 351 3.91 14.67 0.26
C LEU A 351 2.66 15.55 0.24
N GLN A 352 2.01 15.57 -0.93
CA GLN A 352 0.73 16.21 -1.21
C GLN A 352 -0.46 15.35 -0.74
N ASP A 353 -1.65 15.92 -0.53
CA ASP A 353 -2.82 15.10 -0.16
C ASP A 353 -3.12 14.04 -1.23
N GLY A 354 -3.34 12.79 -0.81
CA GLY A 354 -3.56 11.69 -1.74
C GLY A 354 -2.29 10.98 -2.23
N SER A 355 -1.10 11.43 -1.81
CA SER A 355 0.16 10.80 -2.23
C SER A 355 0.21 9.34 -1.81
N LEU A 356 0.43 8.44 -2.79
CA LEU A 356 0.68 7.03 -2.54
C LEU A 356 2.17 6.77 -2.39
N ILE A 357 2.53 5.87 -1.48
CA ILE A 357 3.90 5.48 -1.16
C ILE A 357 3.97 3.96 -1.17
N ASP A 358 4.71 3.35 -2.10
CA ASP A 358 4.91 1.90 -2.14
C ASP A 358 6.26 1.49 -1.55
N LEU A 359 6.20 0.58 -0.59
CA LEU A 359 7.34 0.09 0.18
C LEU A 359 7.85 -1.30 -0.27
N CYS A 360 7.43 -1.75 -1.45
CA CYS A 360 7.65 -3.08 -2.01
C CYS A 360 7.03 -4.17 -1.12
N GLY A 361 5.70 -4.33 -1.23
CA GLY A 361 4.92 -5.33 -0.48
C GLY A 361 3.75 -4.74 0.32
N ALA A 362 3.73 -3.43 0.53
CA ALA A 362 2.56 -2.69 1.00
C ALA A 362 2.60 -1.26 0.44
N THR A 363 1.42 -0.74 0.10
CA THR A 363 1.22 0.65 -0.35
C THR A 363 0.52 1.44 0.77
N LEU A 364 1.02 2.65 1.04
CA LEU A 364 0.47 3.60 1.99
C LEU A 364 -0.16 4.78 1.25
N LEU A 365 -1.21 5.35 1.83
CA LEU A 365 -1.79 6.63 1.45
C LEU A 365 -1.41 7.70 2.50
N TRP A 366 -0.90 8.84 2.05
CA TRP A 366 -0.72 10.03 2.88
C TRP A 366 -1.93 10.97 2.75
N ARG A 367 -2.51 11.33 3.89
CA ARG A 367 -3.53 12.39 3.99
C ARG A 367 -3.04 13.54 4.86
N THR A 368 -3.15 14.74 4.32
CA THR A 368 -2.88 16.01 5.01
C THR A 368 -4.01 16.35 6.00
N PRO A 369 -3.76 17.24 6.99
CA PRO A 369 -4.82 17.76 7.86
C PRO A 369 -5.92 18.52 7.11
N ALA A 370 -5.66 18.98 5.88
CA ALA A 370 -6.65 19.62 5.02
C ALA A 370 -7.54 18.60 4.31
N GLY A 371 -6.96 17.55 3.71
CA GLY A 371 -7.71 16.46 3.07
C GLY A 371 -8.59 15.70 4.04
N LEU A 372 -8.08 15.39 5.24
CA LEU A 372 -8.84 14.67 6.28
C LEU A 372 -10.15 15.37 6.70
N ARG A 373 -10.22 16.71 6.65
CA ARG A 373 -11.46 17.45 6.95
C ARG A 373 -12.59 17.21 5.94
N HIS A 374 -12.26 16.70 4.75
CA HIS A 374 -13.22 16.36 3.69
C HIS A 374 -13.56 14.87 3.65
N THR A 375 -13.01 14.07 4.57
CA THR A 375 -13.29 12.62 4.65
C THR A 375 -14.48 12.32 5.59
N PRO A 376 -15.32 11.32 5.27
CA PRO A 376 -16.44 10.93 6.12
C PRO A 376 -15.93 10.30 7.43
N THR A 377 -16.44 10.81 8.55
CA THR A 377 -16.17 10.21 9.87
C THR A 377 -16.85 8.84 10.01
N LEU A 378 -16.35 8.01 10.92
CA LEU A 378 -17.00 6.72 11.28
C LEU A 378 -18.49 6.89 11.66
N LYS A 379 -18.86 8.03 12.26
CA LYS A 379 -20.26 8.35 12.59
C LYS A 379 -21.11 8.58 11.33
N GLN A 380 -20.57 9.23 10.30
CA GLN A 380 -21.26 9.44 9.03
C GLN A 380 -21.38 8.14 8.23
N LEU A 381 -20.32 7.32 8.19
CA LEU A 381 -20.37 5.99 7.55
C LEU A 381 -21.41 5.08 8.22
N GLU A 382 -21.52 5.13 9.56
CA GLU A 382 -22.54 4.40 10.32
C GLU A 382 -23.95 4.98 10.11
N SER A 383 -24.12 6.29 9.90
CA SER A 383 -25.41 6.90 9.49
C SER A 383 -25.85 6.39 8.12
N LEU A 384 -24.98 6.46 7.11
CA LEU A 384 -25.24 5.97 5.76
C LEU A 384 -25.60 4.46 5.74
N ARG A 385 -25.00 3.67 6.64
CA ARG A 385 -25.39 2.26 6.86
C ARG A 385 -26.80 2.13 7.44
N GLN A 386 -27.14 2.95 8.44
CA GLN A 386 -28.47 2.93 9.06
C GLN A 386 -29.55 3.38 8.07
N GLU A 387 -29.26 4.38 7.22
CA GLU A 387 -30.12 4.86 6.14
C GLU A 387 -30.37 3.77 5.09
N LEU A 388 -29.33 3.07 4.61
CA LEU A 388 -29.46 1.90 3.73
C LEU A 388 -30.37 0.81 4.32
N ASN A 389 -30.21 0.52 5.61
CA ASN A 389 -31.01 -0.50 6.30
C ASN A 389 -32.46 -0.04 6.57
N ALA A 390 -32.66 1.27 6.80
CA ALA A 390 -33.99 1.88 6.99
C ALA A 390 -34.82 1.88 5.70
N ALA A 391 -34.18 1.92 4.53
CA ALA A 391 -34.84 1.72 3.23
C ALA A 391 -35.38 0.28 3.03
N ARG A 392 -35.09 -0.65 3.95
CA ARG A 392 -35.57 -2.05 3.96
C ARG A 392 -35.44 -2.75 2.59
N PRO A 393 -34.23 -2.85 2.00
CA PRO A 393 -34.02 -3.57 0.75
C PRO A 393 -34.44 -5.04 0.87
N GLN A 394 -35.09 -5.59 -0.15
CA GLN A 394 -35.63 -6.96 -0.12
C GLN A 394 -34.80 -7.92 -0.99
N CYS A 395 -34.72 -9.18 -0.56
CA CYS A 395 -34.17 -10.28 -1.34
C CYS A 395 -35.20 -10.76 -2.38
N PRO A 396 -34.93 -10.70 -3.71
CA PRO A 396 -35.92 -11.06 -4.74
C PRO A 396 -36.34 -12.53 -4.74
N VAL A 397 -35.51 -13.41 -4.16
CA VAL A 397 -35.69 -14.88 -4.17
C VAL A 397 -36.03 -15.43 -2.78
N GLY A 398 -35.58 -14.75 -1.72
CA GLY A 398 -35.78 -15.16 -0.33
C GLY A 398 -36.92 -14.45 0.40
N PHE A 399 -37.51 -13.41 -0.22
CA PHE A 399 -38.59 -12.58 0.33
C PHE A 399 -38.29 -12.03 1.75
N ASN A 400 -37.01 -11.87 2.06
CA ASN A 400 -36.52 -11.38 3.34
C ASN A 400 -35.88 -10.00 3.19
N THR A 401 -36.10 -9.13 4.17
CA THR A 401 -35.38 -7.84 4.25
C THR A 401 -33.91 -8.10 4.54
N LEU A 402 -33.05 -7.41 3.80
CA LEU A 402 -31.60 -7.44 3.90
C LEU A 402 -31.10 -6.32 4.82
N ALA A 403 -29.93 -6.50 5.43
CA ALA A 403 -29.30 -5.49 6.26
C ALA A 403 -27.77 -5.64 6.28
N PHE A 404 -27.05 -4.53 6.12
CA PHE A 404 -25.60 -4.49 6.32
C PHE A 404 -25.24 -4.67 7.80
N PRO A 405 -24.28 -5.54 8.17
CA PRO A 405 -23.79 -5.69 9.54
C PRO A 405 -23.09 -4.41 10.02
N SER A 406 -22.92 -4.25 11.33
CA SER A 406 -22.24 -3.05 11.88
C SER A 406 -20.78 -2.97 11.42
N LEU A 407 -20.22 -1.77 11.26
CA LEU A 407 -18.83 -1.54 10.85
C LEU A 407 -17.76 -2.10 11.84
N ALA A 408 -18.21 -2.55 13.02
CA ALA A 408 -17.41 -3.30 14.00
C ALA A 408 -17.37 -4.83 13.75
N GLN A 409 -18.31 -5.39 12.99
CA GLN A 409 -18.41 -6.81 12.64
C GLN A 409 -17.81 -7.04 11.25
N ARG A 410 -16.52 -7.40 11.19
CA ARG A 410 -15.73 -7.28 9.94
C ARG A 410 -15.49 -8.56 9.13
N GLU A 411 -15.77 -9.73 9.69
CA GLU A 411 -15.34 -11.02 9.09
C GLU A 411 -16.41 -12.13 9.10
N ILE A 412 -17.56 -11.91 9.76
CA ILE A 412 -18.64 -12.90 9.87
C ILE A 412 -19.79 -12.49 8.95
N VAL A 413 -20.17 -13.36 8.00
CA VAL A 413 -21.30 -13.11 7.10
C VAL A 413 -22.62 -13.31 7.84
N ASP A 414 -23.46 -12.27 7.91
CA ASP A 414 -24.81 -12.39 8.47
C ASP A 414 -25.78 -13.04 7.47
N LYS A 415 -26.78 -13.78 7.98
CA LYS A 415 -27.84 -14.40 7.15
C LYS A 415 -28.66 -13.39 6.35
N LYS A 416 -28.77 -12.14 6.82
CA LYS A 416 -29.44 -11.01 6.16
C LYS A 416 -28.49 -10.11 5.36
N GLN A 417 -27.18 -10.40 5.35
CA GLN A 417 -26.22 -9.57 4.65
C GLN A 417 -26.53 -9.53 3.14
N PRO A 418 -26.46 -8.36 2.49
CA PRO A 418 -26.57 -8.25 1.04
C PRO A 418 -25.43 -8.97 0.32
N TRP A 419 -25.74 -9.59 -0.81
CA TRP A 419 -24.81 -10.23 -1.75
C TRP A 419 -25.08 -9.70 -3.16
N VAL A 420 -24.05 -9.54 -4.00
CA VAL A 420 -24.19 -8.98 -5.35
C VAL A 420 -23.79 -9.97 -6.43
N TYR A 421 -24.53 -9.96 -7.54
CA TYR A 421 -24.09 -10.50 -8.82
C TYR A 421 -23.16 -9.48 -9.48
N VAL A 422 -21.84 -9.64 -9.29
CA VAL A 422 -20.81 -8.64 -9.63
C VAL A 422 -20.96 -8.13 -11.07
N ASN A 423 -21.22 -9.02 -12.03
CA ASN A 423 -21.30 -8.66 -13.45
C ASN A 423 -22.57 -7.86 -13.83
N CYS A 424 -23.55 -7.67 -12.94
CA CYS A 424 -24.79 -6.92 -13.24
C CYS A 424 -25.35 -6.05 -12.11
N GLY A 425 -24.73 -6.01 -10.93
CA GLY A 425 -25.12 -5.11 -9.83
C GLY A 425 -26.35 -5.52 -9.02
N HIS A 426 -27.16 -6.49 -9.49
CA HIS A 426 -28.34 -6.97 -8.76
C HIS A 426 -27.97 -7.52 -7.38
N VAL A 427 -28.64 -7.00 -6.35
CA VAL A 427 -28.42 -7.34 -4.94
C VAL A 427 -29.50 -8.29 -4.43
N HIS A 428 -29.06 -9.35 -3.77
CA HIS A 428 -29.85 -10.46 -3.24
C HIS A 428 -29.38 -10.79 -1.81
N GLY A 429 -30.08 -11.70 -1.12
CA GLY A 429 -29.55 -12.39 0.07
C GLY A 429 -28.90 -13.72 -0.32
N TYR A 430 -28.08 -14.32 0.55
CA TYR A 430 -27.42 -15.59 0.23
C TYR A 430 -28.43 -16.69 -0.15
N HIS A 431 -28.27 -17.27 -1.34
CA HIS A 431 -29.08 -18.39 -1.83
C HIS A 431 -28.27 -19.30 -2.75
N ASN A 432 -28.68 -20.57 -2.90
CA ASN A 432 -27.96 -21.57 -3.71
C ASN A 432 -28.39 -21.63 -5.19
N TRP A 433 -29.45 -20.92 -5.59
CA TRP A 433 -29.91 -20.87 -6.99
C TRP A 433 -28.86 -20.25 -7.94
N GLY A 434 -28.86 -20.70 -9.20
CA GLY A 434 -27.96 -20.24 -10.26
C GLY A 434 -26.54 -20.82 -10.25
N TYR A 435 -26.18 -21.65 -9.26
CA TYR A 435 -24.83 -22.21 -9.10
C TYR A 435 -24.48 -23.24 -10.19
N ARG A 436 -23.49 -22.92 -11.02
CA ARG A 436 -22.95 -23.85 -12.03
C ARG A 436 -21.72 -24.57 -11.47
N LYS A 437 -21.89 -25.83 -11.05
CA LYS A 437 -20.76 -26.69 -10.70
C LYS A 437 -19.96 -27.02 -11.98
N GLU A 438 -18.67 -26.69 -12.00
CA GLU A 438 -17.79 -27.02 -13.13
C GLU A 438 -17.80 -28.53 -13.43
N LYS A 439 -17.86 -28.88 -14.71
CA LYS A 439 -17.65 -30.25 -15.22
C LYS A 439 -16.19 -30.42 -15.67
N GLY A 440 -15.24 -30.08 -14.80
CA GLY A 440 -13.83 -30.43 -14.96
C GLY A 440 -13.49 -31.74 -14.23
N PRO A 441 -12.44 -32.48 -14.65
CA PRO A 441 -11.92 -33.59 -13.86
C PRO A 441 -11.36 -33.07 -12.54
N ALA A 442 -11.78 -33.64 -11.42
CA ALA A 442 -11.19 -33.33 -10.12
C ALA A 442 -9.76 -33.86 -10.06
N GLY A 443 -8.77 -32.98 -10.08
CA GLY A 443 -7.37 -33.33 -9.84
C GLY A 443 -7.20 -33.97 -8.45
N PRO A 444 -6.45 -35.08 -8.31
CA PRO A 444 -6.32 -35.76 -7.03
C PRO A 444 -5.56 -34.88 -6.02
N GLY A 445 -6.20 -34.55 -4.90
CA GLY A 445 -5.60 -33.82 -3.77
C GLY A 445 -6.21 -32.45 -3.43
N GLY A 446 -7.19 -31.96 -4.20
CA GLY A 446 -7.76 -30.62 -4.01
C GLY A 446 -8.77 -30.46 -2.86
N THR A 447 -8.33 -30.38 -1.61
CA THR A 447 -9.19 -29.97 -0.46
C THR A 447 -9.38 -28.46 -0.40
N ALA A 448 -10.05 -27.89 -1.41
CA ALA A 448 -10.39 -26.47 -1.46
C ALA A 448 -11.69 -26.17 -0.67
N PRO A 449 -11.77 -25.05 0.09
CA PRO A 449 -13.04 -24.56 0.61
C PRO A 449 -13.95 -24.14 -0.56
N ALA A 450 -15.27 -24.19 -0.35
CA ALA A 450 -16.25 -23.97 -1.42
C ALA A 450 -16.10 -22.58 -2.07
N SER A 451 -15.55 -22.54 -3.28
CA SER A 451 -15.48 -21.32 -4.07
C SER A 451 -16.89 -20.82 -4.38
N THR A 452 -17.09 -19.50 -4.27
CA THR A 452 -18.29 -18.82 -4.79
C THR A 452 -18.17 -18.67 -6.31
N GLY A 453 -18.01 -19.80 -7.00
CA GLY A 453 -17.91 -19.91 -8.44
C GLY A 453 -19.14 -19.35 -9.15
N GLU A 454 -19.01 -19.19 -10.47
CA GLU A 454 -19.96 -18.39 -11.25
C GLU A 454 -21.42 -18.80 -11.06
N ARG A 455 -22.27 -17.79 -10.87
CA ARG A 455 -23.71 -17.96 -10.68
C ARG A 455 -24.48 -17.15 -11.71
N GLU A 456 -25.56 -17.74 -12.20
CA GLU A 456 -26.53 -17.09 -13.08
C GLU A 456 -27.43 -16.15 -12.26
N CYS A 457 -27.46 -14.86 -12.61
CA CYS A 457 -28.33 -13.88 -11.96
C CYS A 457 -29.81 -14.22 -12.20
N PRO A 458 -30.66 -14.38 -11.16
CA PRO A 458 -32.07 -14.76 -11.34
C PRO A 458 -32.88 -13.72 -12.11
N MET A 459 -32.53 -12.43 -11.94
CA MET A 459 -33.24 -11.29 -12.55
C MET A 459 -32.93 -11.14 -14.05
N CYS A 460 -31.64 -11.20 -14.43
CA CYS A 460 -31.19 -10.81 -15.77
C CYS A 460 -30.34 -11.87 -16.51
N ARG A 461 -30.23 -13.09 -15.97
CA ARG A 461 -29.53 -14.26 -16.56
C ARG A 461 -28.04 -14.09 -16.87
N ARG A 462 -27.45 -12.94 -16.55
CA ARG A 462 -26.00 -12.71 -16.67
C ARG A 462 -25.28 -13.59 -15.64
N VAL A 463 -24.26 -14.31 -16.10
CA VAL A 463 -23.39 -15.17 -15.28
C VAL A 463 -22.22 -14.33 -14.74
N GLY A 464 -21.78 -14.61 -13.52
CA GLY A 464 -20.58 -14.00 -12.94
C GLY A 464 -20.36 -14.35 -11.47
N PRO A 465 -19.36 -13.73 -10.81
CA PRO A 465 -19.12 -13.90 -9.38
C PRO A 465 -20.32 -13.45 -8.54
N TYR A 466 -20.58 -14.20 -7.46
CA TYR A 466 -21.60 -13.88 -6.47
C TYR A 466 -20.96 -13.77 -5.08
N VAL A 467 -20.95 -12.56 -4.51
CA VAL A 467 -20.11 -12.24 -3.33
C VAL A 467 -20.90 -11.44 -2.27
N PRO A 468 -20.56 -11.57 -0.97
CA PRO A 468 -21.13 -10.70 0.07
C PRO A 468 -20.68 -9.25 -0.12
N LEU A 469 -21.55 -8.31 0.23
CA LEU A 469 -21.25 -6.88 0.22
C LEU A 469 -20.76 -6.40 1.60
N TRP A 470 -19.71 -5.59 1.61
CA TRP A 470 -19.08 -5.03 2.82
C TRP A 470 -18.88 -3.53 2.66
N LEU A 471 -19.21 -2.72 3.67
CA LEU A 471 -18.98 -1.27 3.59
C LEU A 471 -17.49 -0.91 3.77
N GLY A 472 -17.05 0.16 3.11
CA GLY A 472 -15.81 0.85 3.44
C GLY A 472 -15.87 1.45 4.85
N CYS A 473 -14.95 1.07 5.71
CA CYS A 473 -14.84 1.50 7.11
C CYS A 473 -13.76 2.56 7.33
N GLU A 474 -12.74 2.63 6.47
CA GLU A 474 -11.68 3.63 6.61
C GLU A 474 -11.99 4.90 5.81
N GLY A 475 -12.51 5.91 6.51
CA GLY A 475 -12.89 7.21 5.94
C GLY A 475 -11.75 7.91 5.19
N GLY A 476 -10.49 7.70 5.60
CA GLY A 476 -9.33 8.29 4.93
C GLY A 476 -9.13 7.86 3.46
N LEU A 477 -9.77 6.76 3.04
CA LEU A 477 -9.76 6.24 1.66
C LEU A 477 -10.88 6.83 0.77
N TYR A 478 -11.87 7.52 1.35
CA TYR A 478 -13.00 8.08 0.61
C TYR A 478 -12.64 9.39 -0.12
N LEU A 479 -13.32 9.61 -1.24
CA LEU A 479 -13.20 10.79 -2.09
C LEU A 479 -14.36 11.79 -1.93
N ASP A 480 -15.41 11.41 -1.21
CA ASP A 480 -16.52 12.24 -0.75
C ASP A 480 -17.22 11.58 0.46
N ALA A 481 -18.33 12.16 0.93
CA ALA A 481 -19.26 11.55 1.87
C ALA A 481 -20.56 11.08 1.16
N GLY A 482 -20.46 10.65 -0.11
CA GLY A 482 -21.59 10.28 -0.95
C GLY A 482 -22.25 8.95 -0.57
N PRO A 483 -23.49 8.69 -1.03
CA PRO A 483 -24.24 7.52 -0.62
C PRO A 483 -23.60 6.21 -1.13
N PRO A 484 -23.54 5.15 -0.30
CA PRO A 484 -22.95 3.84 -0.62
C PRO A 484 -23.77 3.07 -1.67
N THR A 485 -23.51 3.40 -2.94
CA THR A 485 -24.32 3.02 -4.11
C THR A 485 -23.61 2.09 -5.08
N HIS A 486 -22.29 1.92 -4.94
CA HIS A 486 -21.45 1.17 -5.86
C HIS A 486 -20.49 0.26 -5.11
N ALA A 487 -20.03 -0.82 -5.78
CA ALA A 487 -19.10 -1.78 -5.21
C ALA A 487 -17.89 -2.05 -6.13
N PHE A 488 -16.71 -2.25 -5.54
CA PHE A 488 -15.53 -2.73 -6.25
C PHE A 488 -15.68 -4.18 -6.72
N CYS A 489 -15.27 -4.44 -7.97
CA CYS A 489 -15.30 -5.76 -8.60
C CYS A 489 -13.90 -6.39 -8.54
N PRO A 490 -13.73 -7.64 -8.06
CA PRO A 490 -14.77 -8.61 -7.72
C PRO A 490 -15.13 -8.68 -6.23
N CYS A 491 -14.51 -7.85 -5.37
CA CYS A 491 -14.50 -8.08 -3.91
C CYS A 491 -15.74 -7.60 -3.12
N GLY A 492 -16.69 -6.91 -3.74
CA GLY A 492 -17.94 -6.50 -3.08
C GLY A 492 -17.80 -5.40 -2.03
N HIS A 493 -16.67 -4.68 -1.98
CA HIS A 493 -16.52 -3.52 -1.07
C HIS A 493 -17.30 -2.31 -1.60
N VAL A 494 -18.23 -1.81 -0.77
CA VAL A 494 -19.24 -0.80 -1.09
C VAL A 494 -18.83 0.58 -0.59
N CYS A 495 -18.90 1.58 -1.47
CA CYS A 495 -18.74 2.99 -1.13
C CYS A 495 -19.47 3.87 -2.16
N SER A 496 -19.15 5.17 -2.21
CA SER A 496 -19.77 6.11 -3.15
C SER A 496 -19.29 5.89 -4.58
N GLU A 497 -20.11 6.36 -5.54
CA GLU A 497 -19.78 6.37 -6.98
C GLU A 497 -18.42 7.03 -7.24
N LYS A 498 -18.18 8.22 -6.65
CA LYS A 498 -16.92 8.94 -6.77
C LYS A 498 -15.74 8.13 -6.23
N THR A 499 -15.91 7.48 -5.07
CA THR A 499 -14.84 6.69 -4.45
C THR A 499 -14.49 5.46 -5.28
N VAL A 500 -15.46 4.73 -5.86
CA VAL A 500 -15.12 3.60 -6.74
C VAL A 500 -14.51 4.05 -8.07
N VAL A 501 -15.02 5.13 -8.68
CA VAL A 501 -14.56 5.63 -9.99
C VAL A 501 -13.12 6.14 -9.92
N GLY A 502 -12.76 6.90 -8.88
CA GLY A 502 -11.40 7.42 -8.71
C GLY A 502 -10.38 6.30 -8.45
N TRP A 503 -10.64 5.43 -7.48
CA TRP A 503 -9.70 4.33 -7.18
C TRP A 503 -9.60 3.28 -8.29
N SER A 504 -10.64 3.08 -9.11
CA SER A 504 -10.55 2.18 -10.28
C SER A 504 -9.59 2.71 -11.37
N GLN A 505 -9.30 4.01 -11.38
CA GLN A 505 -8.37 4.64 -12.31
C GLN A 505 -6.93 4.72 -11.79
N ILE A 506 -6.68 4.44 -10.50
CA ILE A 506 -5.37 4.58 -9.86
C ILE A 506 -4.62 3.23 -9.89
N PRO A 507 -3.55 3.09 -10.70
CA PRO A 507 -2.89 1.81 -10.87
C PRO A 507 -1.78 1.63 -9.82
N LEU A 508 -1.86 0.57 -9.00
CA LEU A 508 -0.87 0.28 -7.95
C LEU A 508 0.24 -0.66 -8.48
N PRO A 509 1.46 -0.63 -7.93
CA PRO A 509 2.55 -1.50 -8.38
C PRO A 509 2.19 -2.99 -8.21
N HIS A 510 2.39 -3.77 -9.28
CA HIS A 510 2.10 -5.20 -9.31
C HIS A 510 3.32 -6.00 -9.79
N GLY A 511 3.84 -6.87 -8.91
CA GLY A 511 5.06 -7.62 -9.18
C GLY A 511 6.28 -6.70 -9.40
N THR A 512 7.04 -6.95 -10.46
CA THR A 512 8.30 -6.21 -10.75
C THR A 512 8.18 -5.15 -11.84
N HIS A 513 7.10 -5.12 -12.62
CA HIS A 513 7.01 -4.29 -13.83
C HIS A 513 5.58 -3.95 -14.29
N ALA A 514 4.54 -4.53 -13.68
CA ALA A 514 3.16 -4.25 -14.00
C ALA A 514 2.55 -3.24 -13.00
N PHE A 515 1.42 -2.65 -13.37
CA PHE A 515 0.59 -1.86 -12.48
C PHE A 515 -0.88 -2.21 -12.71
N HIS A 516 -1.66 -2.29 -11.63
CA HIS A 516 -3.06 -2.73 -11.67
C HIS A 516 -3.83 -1.99 -10.56
N ALA A 517 -5.02 -1.46 -10.87
CA ALA A 517 -5.89 -0.89 -9.83
C ALA A 517 -6.37 -1.98 -8.85
N ALA A 518 -6.47 -1.64 -7.56
CA ALA A 518 -6.93 -2.56 -6.51
C ALA A 518 -7.98 -1.87 -5.64
N CYS A 519 -8.87 -2.65 -5.03
CA CYS A 519 -9.76 -2.13 -4.00
C CYS A 519 -8.92 -1.61 -2.81
N PRO A 520 -8.98 -0.31 -2.48
CA PRO A 520 -8.14 0.29 -1.43
C PRO A 520 -8.48 -0.27 -0.04
N PHE A 521 -9.69 -0.82 0.13
CA PHE A 521 -10.14 -1.41 1.38
C PHE A 521 -9.57 -2.82 1.64
N CYS A 522 -9.34 -3.66 0.61
CA CYS A 522 -8.97 -5.08 0.81
C CYS A 522 -7.84 -5.62 -0.10
N GLY A 523 -7.21 -4.78 -0.91
CA GLY A 523 -6.05 -5.14 -1.74
C GLY A 523 -6.36 -6.11 -2.90
N THR A 524 -7.63 -6.45 -3.11
CA THR A 524 -8.04 -7.30 -4.23
C THR A 524 -7.90 -6.51 -5.54
N TRP A 525 -7.13 -7.05 -6.49
CA TRP A 525 -6.99 -6.52 -7.84
C TRP A 525 -8.34 -6.41 -8.53
N LEU A 526 -8.60 -5.28 -9.19
CA LEU A 526 -9.91 -5.01 -9.78
C LEU A 526 -10.09 -5.73 -11.12
N THR A 527 -11.31 -6.18 -11.41
CA THR A 527 -11.63 -6.96 -12.61
C THR A 527 -12.86 -6.43 -13.35
N GLY A 528 -12.95 -6.72 -14.65
CA GLY A 528 -13.96 -6.15 -15.54
C GLY A 528 -13.51 -4.81 -16.12
N GLU A 529 -14.30 -4.27 -17.05
CA GLU A 529 -13.98 -3.06 -17.81
C GLU A 529 -13.83 -1.80 -16.95
N GLN A 530 -14.63 -1.68 -15.88
CA GLN A 530 -14.66 -0.49 -15.01
C GLN A 530 -14.01 -0.71 -13.64
N GLY A 531 -13.71 -1.96 -13.24
CA GLY A 531 -13.24 -2.28 -11.89
C GLY A 531 -14.29 -2.12 -10.76
N HIS A 532 -15.50 -1.63 -11.07
CA HIS A 532 -16.60 -1.42 -10.13
C HIS A 532 -17.97 -1.62 -10.81
N ILE A 533 -19.04 -1.68 -10.02
CA ILE A 533 -20.42 -1.84 -10.48
C ILE A 533 -21.40 -1.03 -9.63
N LYS A 534 -22.47 -0.51 -10.24
CA LYS A 534 -23.60 0.11 -9.55
C LYS A 534 -24.50 -0.94 -8.90
N LEU A 535 -24.89 -0.74 -7.64
CA LEU A 535 -25.76 -1.66 -6.93
C LEU A 535 -27.23 -1.44 -7.27
N ILE A 536 -27.95 -2.53 -7.51
CA ILE A 536 -29.38 -2.56 -7.85
C ILE A 536 -30.10 -3.36 -6.76
N PHE A 537 -30.53 -2.67 -5.71
CA PHE A 537 -31.42 -3.22 -4.68
C PHE A 537 -32.86 -3.25 -5.19
N GLN A 538 -33.67 -4.18 -4.68
CA GLN A 538 -35.14 -4.07 -4.78
C GLN A 538 -35.67 -3.40 -3.51
N GLY A 539 -36.64 -2.51 -3.68
CA GLY A 539 -37.38 -1.90 -2.56
C GLY A 539 -38.37 -2.88 -1.91
N PRO A 540 -39.21 -2.40 -0.98
CA PRO A 540 -40.45 -3.07 -0.63
C PRO A 540 -41.28 -3.39 -1.89
N VAL A 541 -42.08 -4.44 -1.81
CA VAL A 541 -43.24 -4.62 -2.70
C VAL A 541 -44.42 -3.95 -1.99
N ASP A 542 -45.16 -3.11 -2.71
CA ASP A 542 -46.35 -2.40 -2.21
C ASP A 542 -47.53 -3.35 -1.92
#